data_AF-A0A929NU89-F1
#
_entry.id   AF-A0A929NU89-F1
#
_cell.length_a   1.000
_cell.length_b   1.000
_cell.length_c   1.000
_cell.angle_alpha   90.00
_cell.angle_beta   90.00
_cell.angle_gamma   90.00
#
_symmetry.space_group_name_H-M   'P 1'
#
loop_
_entity.id
_entity.type
_entity.pdbx_description
1 polymer ?
#
loop_
_entity_poly.entity_id
_entity_poly.type
_entity_poly.pdbx_seq_one_letter_code
_entity_poly.pdbx_strand_id
1 'polypeptide(L)'
;MFREPTERAFAPKTKRPTACFSVTAEAEPGVMPRVLELFAKRGLVPSLWHSKVAPTGELTIDLQMNGMEAPLARQIAKSLRQIWG
;
A
#
# COMPACT_ATOMS: atom_id res chain seq x y z
N MET A 1 32.31 28.75 -18.39
CA MET A 1 30.85 28.73 -18.05
C MET A 1 30.50 27.33 -17.59
N PHE A 2 30.82 26.99 -16.35
CA PHE A 2 30.44 25.73 -15.71
C PHE A 2 29.21 26.02 -14.86
N ARG A 3 28.10 25.30 -15.11
CA ARG A 3 26.91 25.43 -14.26
C ARG A 3 27.11 24.54 -13.03
N GLU A 4 27.03 25.14 -11.85
CA GLU A 4 27.01 24.46 -10.57
C GLU A 4 25.76 23.56 -10.48
N PRO A 5 25.86 22.32 -9.98
CA PRO A 5 24.69 21.55 -9.60
C PRO A 5 24.11 22.19 -8.33
N THR A 6 22.96 22.85 -8.45
CA THR A 6 22.19 23.31 -7.30
C THR A 6 21.92 22.13 -6.38
N GLU A 7 22.67 22.07 -5.27
CA GLU A 7 22.47 21.12 -4.19
C GLU A 7 21.06 21.34 -3.64
N ARG A 8 20.13 20.49 -4.07
CA ARG A 8 18.77 20.47 -3.52
C ARG A 8 18.92 20.11 -2.05
N ALA A 9 18.83 21.12 -1.19
CA ALA A 9 18.72 20.94 0.24
C ALA A 9 17.64 19.88 0.51
N PHE A 10 18.07 18.71 0.99
CA PHE A 10 17.17 17.69 1.54
C PHE A 10 16.68 18.20 2.89
N ALA A 11 15.74 19.14 2.87
CA ALA A 11 14.91 19.38 4.03
C ALA A 11 14.29 18.03 4.41
N PRO A 12 14.42 17.57 5.67
CA PRO A 12 13.75 16.34 6.08
C PRO A 12 12.26 16.58 5.91
N LYS A 13 11.66 16.00 4.85
CA LYS A 13 10.21 15.92 4.75
C LYS A 13 9.80 15.20 6.02
N THR A 14 9.10 15.90 6.91
CA THR A 14 8.42 15.29 8.06
C THR A 14 7.53 14.20 7.47
N LYS A 15 8.05 12.97 7.45
CA LYS A 15 7.37 11.83 6.84
C LYS A 15 6.18 11.57 7.74
N ARG A 16 5.00 12.07 7.33
CA ARG A 16 3.75 11.56 7.86
C ARG A 16 3.84 10.03 7.81
N PRO A 17 3.53 9.32 8.90
CA PRO A 17 3.66 7.87 8.93
C PRO A 17 2.91 7.27 7.73
N THR A 18 3.60 6.41 6.99
CA THR A 18 3.04 5.66 5.87
C THR A 18 2.81 4.24 6.36
N ALA A 19 1.54 3.80 6.35
CA ALA A 19 1.23 2.41 6.64
C ALA A 19 1.39 1.59 5.36
N CYS A 20 2.23 0.55 5.42
CA CYS A 20 2.46 -0.38 4.31
C CYS A 20 1.75 -1.70 4.59
N PHE A 21 1.06 -2.24 3.59
CA PHE A 21 0.42 -3.55 3.64
C PHE A 21 0.96 -4.40 2.50
N SER A 22 1.16 -5.69 2.76
CA SER A 22 1.48 -6.68 1.74
C SER A 22 0.50 -7.84 1.90
N VAL A 23 -0.09 -8.26 0.78
CA VAL A 23 -1.09 -9.32 0.70
C VAL A 23 -0.58 -10.36 -0.29
N THR A 24 -0.66 -11.62 0.11
CA THR A 24 -0.32 -12.76 -0.74
C THR A 24 -1.52 -13.70 -0.79
N ALA A 25 -1.94 -14.09 -1.99
CA ALA A 25 -3.06 -14.99 -2.24
C ALA A 25 -2.89 -15.72 -3.58
N GLU A 26 -3.69 -16.75 -3.84
CA GLU A 26 -3.81 -17.29 -5.21
C GLU A 26 -4.38 -16.23 -6.16
N ALA A 27 -3.92 -16.22 -7.41
CA ALA A 27 -4.34 -15.25 -8.42
C ALA A 27 -5.76 -15.52 -8.95
N GLU A 28 -6.77 -15.23 -8.12
CA GLU A 28 -8.18 -15.27 -8.52
C GLU A 28 -8.68 -13.87 -8.90
N PRO A 29 -9.60 -13.74 -9.90
CA PRO A 29 -10.17 -12.45 -10.30
C PRO A 29 -10.81 -11.65 -9.15
N GLY A 30 -11.30 -12.34 -8.11
CA GLY A 30 -11.96 -11.72 -6.96
C GLY A 30 -11.02 -11.09 -5.94
N VAL A 31 -9.71 -11.37 -5.97
CA VAL A 31 -8.77 -10.92 -4.92
C VAL A 31 -8.61 -9.40 -4.93
N MET A 32 -8.30 -8.81 -6.08
CA MET A 32 -8.06 -7.37 -6.20
C MET A 32 -9.28 -6.52 -5.81
N PRO A 33 -10.51 -6.77 -6.31
CA PRO A 33 -11.67 -5.98 -5.90
C PRO A 33 -11.98 -6.12 -4.41
N ARG A 34 -11.80 -7.30 -3.79
CA ARG A 34 -11.98 -7.50 -2.34
C ARG A 34 -10.99 -6.70 -1.51
N VAL A 35 -9.72 -6.63 -1.92
CA VAL A 35 -8.72 -5.76 -1.26
C VAL A 35 -9.15 -4.29 -1.37
N LEU A 36 -9.48 -3.82 -2.58
CA LEU A 36 -9.91 -2.44 -2.80
C LEU A 36 -11.15 -2.07 -1.99
N GLU A 37 -12.11 -2.99 -1.88
CA GLU A 37 -13.36 -2.80 -1.15
C GLU A 37 -13.13 -2.45 0.33
N LEU A 38 -12.09 -3.01 0.97
CA LEU A 38 -11.75 -2.68 2.36
C LEU A 38 -11.40 -1.19 2.53
N PHE A 39 -10.72 -0.60 1.56
CA PHE A 39 -10.35 0.81 1.59
C PHE A 39 -11.52 1.68 1.12
N ALA A 40 -12.20 1.29 0.04
CA ALA A 40 -13.32 2.01 -0.53
C ALA A 40 -14.48 2.19 0.46
N LYS A 41 -14.84 1.15 1.23
CA LYS A 41 -15.89 1.23 2.28
C LYS A 41 -15.60 2.26 3.37
N ARG A 42 -14.35 2.70 3.50
CA ARG A 42 -13.89 3.67 4.50
C ARG A 42 -13.60 5.04 3.89
N GLY A 43 -13.89 5.24 2.60
CA GLY A 43 -13.54 6.46 1.86
C GLY A 43 -12.03 6.66 1.70
N LEU A 44 -11.26 5.58 1.76
CA LEU A 44 -9.80 5.62 1.69
C LEU A 44 -9.32 5.24 0.29
N VAL A 45 -8.30 5.96 -0.19
CA VAL A 45 -7.61 5.65 -1.45
C VAL A 45 -6.12 5.41 -1.14
N PRO A 46 -5.55 4.26 -1.53
CA PRO A 46 -4.12 4.01 -1.40
C PRO A 46 -3.28 5.06 -2.14
N SER A 47 -2.19 5.49 -1.49
CA SER A 47 -1.20 6.37 -2.11
C SER A 47 -0.30 5.62 -3.10
N LEU A 48 -0.15 4.30 -2.92
CA LEU A 48 0.51 3.40 -3.85
C LEU A 48 -0.26 2.08 -3.89
N TRP A 49 -0.43 1.56 -5.10
CA TRP A 49 -0.87 0.21 -5.37
C TRP A 49 0.12 -0.45 -6.32
N HIS A 50 0.73 -1.54 -5.90
CA HIS A 50 1.60 -2.35 -6.75
C HIS A 50 1.20 -3.81 -6.62
N SER A 51 0.98 -4.49 -7.73
CA SER A 51 0.60 -5.90 -7.72
C SER A 51 1.35 -6.68 -8.78
N LYS A 52 1.72 -7.92 -8.46
CA LYS A 52 2.39 -8.85 -9.36
C LYS A 52 1.79 -10.25 -9.21
N VAL A 53 1.64 -10.94 -10.33
CA VAL A 53 1.34 -12.38 -10.34
C VAL A 53 2.65 -13.10 -10.64
N ALA A 54 3.10 -13.97 -9.74
CA ALA A 54 4.26 -14.80 -9.94
C ALA A 54 3.96 -15.89 -10.99
N PRO A 55 4.98 -16.44 -11.67
CA PRO A 55 4.80 -17.57 -12.60
C PRO A 55 4.14 -18.81 -11.96
N THR A 56 4.23 -18.94 -10.63
CA THR A 56 3.59 -19.99 -9.84
C THR A 56 2.08 -19.78 -9.63
N GLY A 57 1.51 -18.65 -10.08
CA GLY A 57 0.10 -18.31 -9.89
C GLY A 57 -0.21 -17.58 -8.58
N GLU A 58 0.81 -17.23 -7.79
CA GLU A 58 0.65 -16.44 -6.57
C GLU A 58 0.57 -14.95 -6.88
N LEU A 59 -0.46 -14.26 -6.37
CA LEU A 59 -0.66 -12.82 -6.46
C LEU A 59 -0.13 -12.14 -5.19
N THR A 60 0.83 -11.23 -5.35
CA THR A 60 1.28 -10.31 -4.31
C THR A 60 0.74 -8.91 -4.58
N ILE A 61 0.20 -8.25 -3.55
CA ILE A 61 -0.27 -6.85 -3.61
C ILE A 61 0.37 -6.06 -2.47
N ASP A 62 1.11 -5.02 -2.84
CA ASP A 62 1.72 -4.06 -1.93
C ASP A 62 1.01 -2.71 -1.99
N LEU A 63 0.68 -2.17 -0.81
CA LEU A 63 -0.16 -0.99 -0.64
C LEU A 63 0.49 -0.02 0.31
N GLN A 64 0.37 1.28 0.04
CA GLN A 64 0.82 2.33 0.96
C GLN A 64 -0.29 3.33 1.24
N MET A 65 -0.41 3.72 2.51
CA MET A 65 -1.37 4.72 2.99
C MET A 65 -0.60 5.85 3.68
N ASN A 66 -0.50 7.01 3.02
CA ASN A 66 0.12 8.19 3.62
C ASN A 66 -0.81 8.85 4.63
N GLY A 67 -0.27 9.18 5.82
CA GLY A 67 -1.04 9.87 6.85
C GLY A 67 -2.14 9.01 7.47
N MET A 68 -1.96 7.68 7.47
CA MET A 68 -2.89 6.76 8.13
C MET A 68 -2.50 6.59 9.61
N GLU A 69 -3.48 6.79 10.47
CA GLU A 69 -3.34 6.57 11.92
C GLU A 69 -3.11 5.09 12.26
N ALA A 70 -2.20 4.83 13.20
CA ALA A 70 -1.78 3.48 13.57
C ALA A 70 -2.94 2.55 14.02
N PRO A 71 -3.95 3.01 14.78
CA PRO A 71 -5.11 2.17 15.13
C PRO A 71 -5.91 1.71 13.91
N LEU A 72 -6.14 2.60 12.95
CA LEU A 72 -6.87 2.28 11.71
C LEU A 72 -6.06 1.32 10.83
N ALA A 73 -4.75 1.53 10.73
CA ALA A 73 -3.87 0.60 10.03
C ALA A 73 -3.93 -0.81 10.61
N ARG A 74 -3.92 -0.95 11.95
CA ARG A 74 -4.07 -2.26 12.61
C ARG A 74 -5.43 -2.90 12.34
N GLN A 75 -6.52 -2.12 12.34
CA GLN A 75 -7.85 -2.64 12.03
C GLN A 75 -7.93 -3.17 10.59
N ILE A 76 -7.37 -2.44 9.63
CA ILE A 76 -7.30 -2.86 8.22
C ILE A 76 -6.45 -4.12 8.07
N ALA A 77 -5.28 -4.17 8.72
CA ALA A 77 -4.43 -5.36 8.73
C ALA A 77 -5.16 -6.60 9.29
N LYS A 78 -5.96 -6.43 10.34
CA LYS A 78 -6.80 -7.51 10.88
C LYS A 78 -7.87 -7.95 9.88
N SER A 79 -8.52 -7.01 9.20
CA SER A 79 -9.54 -7.30 8.19
C SER A 79 -8.95 -8.04 6.99
N LEU A 80 -7.77 -7.65 6.52
CA LEU A 80 -7.05 -8.31 5.42
C LEU A 80 -6.74 -9.78 5.73
N ARG A 81 -6.32 -10.09 6.96
CA ARG A 81 -6.06 -11.47 7.39
C ARG A 81 -7.30 -12.37 7.38
N GLN A 82 -8.50 -11.79 7.49
CA GLN A 82 -9.76 -12.55 7.50
C GLN A 82 -10.29 -12.86 6.09
N ILE A 83 -9.72 -12.28 5.03
CA ILE A 83 -10.18 -12.53 3.66
C ILE A 83 -9.63 -13.84 3.10
N TRP A 84 -8.45 -14.28 3.57
CA TRP A 84 -7.77 -15.52 3.14
C TRP A 84 -7.34 -16.40 4.31
N GLY A 85 -7.95 -16.21 5.49
CA GLY A 85 -7.78 -17.06 6.68
C GLY A 85 -8.93 -18.03 6.84
#